data_AF-A0A349Z9K9-F1
#
_entry.id   AF-A0A349Z9K9-F1
#
_cell.length_a   1.000
_cell.length_b   1.000
_cell.length_c   1.000
_cell.angle_alpha   90.00
_cell.angle_beta   90.00
_cell.angle_gamma   90.00
#
_symmetry.space_group_name_H-M   'P 1'
#
loop_
_entity.id
_entity.type
_entity.pdbx_description
1 polymer ?
#
loop_
_entity_poly.entity_id
_entity_poly.type
_entity_poly.pdbx_seq_one_letter_code
_entity_poly.pdbx_strand_id
1 'polypeptide(L)'
;DEFLHLDPTSHTSTTLMVLSDGWQQFDDYLMLVDVAQQSLNHWGYEGEYQLASFHPDYLFAGEAENAPSHFTNRAPHPVIHIIREAEMEQALAHHPDPESIPQTNINTTETLGEAALRAQLKACKTPR
;
A
#
# COMPACT_ATOMS: atom_id res chain seq x y z
N ASP A 1 -7.14 16.15 6.08
CA ASP A 1 -6.87 16.85 4.81
C ASP A 1 -7.27 16.03 3.61
N GLU A 2 -6.73 14.83 3.40
CA GLU A 2 -7.08 14.00 2.23
C GLU A 2 -8.57 13.68 2.09
N PHE A 3 -9.29 13.32 3.16
CA PHE A 3 -10.74 13.09 3.09
C PHE A 3 -11.53 14.36 2.71
N LEU A 4 -11.09 15.54 3.17
CA LEU A 4 -11.69 16.82 2.79
C LEU A 4 -11.47 17.13 1.30
N HIS A 5 -10.42 16.57 0.70
CA HIS A 5 -10.20 16.64 -0.74
C HIS A 5 -11.08 15.63 -1.47
N LEU A 6 -11.07 14.35 -1.08
CA LEU A 6 -11.74 13.24 -1.77
C LEU A 6 -13.27 13.30 -1.71
N ASP A 7 -13.85 13.77 -0.61
CA ASP A 7 -15.31 13.82 -0.43
C ASP A 7 -16.02 14.70 -1.47
N PRO A 8 -15.58 15.94 -1.74
CA PRO A 8 -16.19 16.76 -2.79
C PRO A 8 -15.73 16.40 -4.21
N THR A 9 -14.66 15.61 -4.39
CA THR A 9 -14.10 15.28 -5.72
C THR A 9 -14.40 13.84 -6.13
N SER A 10 -15.66 13.58 -6.49
CA SER A 10 -16.12 12.24 -6.91
C SER A 10 -15.45 11.66 -8.17
N HIS A 11 -14.59 12.42 -8.86
CA HIS A 11 -13.80 11.96 -10.01
C HIS A 11 -12.35 11.60 -9.62
N THR A 12 -11.97 11.81 -8.37
CA THR A 12 -10.70 11.39 -7.80
C THR A 12 -10.90 10.06 -7.09
N SER A 13 -10.34 9.01 -7.69
CA SER A 13 -10.48 7.63 -7.21
C SER A 13 -9.69 7.34 -5.94
N THR A 14 -8.54 8.00 -5.78
CA THR A 14 -7.57 7.67 -4.73
C THR A 14 -6.55 8.79 -4.53
N THR A 15 -5.88 8.81 -3.38
CA THR A 15 -4.76 9.72 -3.08
C THR A 15 -3.64 8.99 -2.31
N LEU A 16 -2.40 9.44 -2.51
CA LEU A 16 -1.20 8.87 -1.88
C LEU A 16 -0.60 9.88 -0.91
N MET A 17 -0.48 9.49 0.36
CA MET A 17 0.24 10.24 1.38
C MET A 17 1.64 9.68 1.54
N VAL A 18 2.64 10.38 1.01
CA VAL A 18 4.06 10.05 1.22
C VAL A 18 4.53 10.69 2.51
N LEU A 19 5.00 9.87 3.45
CA LEU A 19 5.42 10.33 4.78
C LEU A 19 6.94 10.56 4.79
N SER A 20 7.34 11.83 4.86
CA SER A 20 8.74 12.25 4.76
C SER A 20 9.53 12.00 6.05
N ASP A 21 9.00 12.42 7.21
CA ASP A 21 9.74 12.41 8.48
C ASP A 21 9.00 11.65 9.59
N GLY A 22 9.76 10.96 10.46
CA GLY A 22 9.26 10.28 11.66
C GLY A 22 8.79 8.83 11.49
N TRP A 23 8.46 8.41 10.25
CA TRP A 23 7.81 7.11 10.00
C TRP A 23 8.70 6.09 9.30
N GLN A 24 10.03 6.24 9.43
CA GLN A 24 11.00 5.32 8.82
C GLN A 24 11.18 4.02 9.61
N GLN A 25 10.76 3.99 10.89
CA GLN A 25 10.74 2.78 11.69
C GLN A 25 9.45 2.01 11.39
N PHE A 26 9.58 0.74 10.99
CA PHE A 26 8.44 -0.02 10.49
C PHE A 26 7.36 -0.25 11.57
N ASP A 27 7.75 -0.55 12.81
CA ASP A 27 6.80 -0.76 13.91
C ASP A 27 6.00 0.51 14.24
N ASP A 28 6.66 1.67 14.26
CA ASP A 28 5.99 2.97 14.45
C ASP A 28 5.02 3.27 13.31
N TYR A 29 5.43 2.95 12.08
CA TYR A 29 4.57 3.07 10.91
C TYR A 29 3.34 2.14 10.98
N LEU A 30 3.50 0.88 11.44
CA LEU A 30 2.37 -0.02 11.63
C LEU A 30 1.37 0.51 12.66
N MET A 31 1.84 1.08 13.77
CA MET A 31 0.97 1.75 14.73
C MET A 31 0.19 2.91 14.09
N LEU A 32 0.82 3.70 13.22
CA LEU A 32 0.13 4.75 12.47
C LEU A 32 -0.95 4.18 11.56
N VAL A 33 -0.65 3.11 10.82
CA VAL A 33 -1.62 2.45 9.92
C VAL A 33 -2.83 1.96 10.72
N ASP A 34 -2.61 1.34 11.89
CA ASP A 34 -3.69 0.89 12.78
C ASP A 34 -4.55 2.05 13.28
N VAL A 35 -3.94 3.17 13.65
CA VAL A 35 -4.67 4.39 14.06
C VAL A 35 -5.45 4.97 12.89
N ALA A 36 -4.88 4.98 11.68
CA ALA A 36 -5.56 5.46 10.48
C ALA A 36 -6.78 4.59 10.14
N GLN A 37 -6.65 3.26 10.24
CA GLN A 37 -7.74 2.32 10.02
C GLN A 37 -8.87 2.50 11.04
N GLN A 38 -8.53 2.69 12.33
CA GLN A 38 -9.52 2.99 13.37
C GLN A 38 -10.23 4.33 13.13
N SER A 39 -9.50 5.32 12.60
CA SER A 39 -10.05 6.64 12.29
C SER A 39 -11.10 6.58 11.17
N LEU A 40 -10.91 5.71 10.15
CA LEU A 40 -11.92 5.47 9.12
C LEU A 40 -13.24 5.02 9.73
N ASN A 41 -13.21 4.02 10.62
CA ASN A 41 -14.40 3.53 11.30
C ASN A 41 -15.03 4.64 12.16
N HIS A 42 -14.22 5.32 12.97
CA HIS A 42 -14.71 6.37 13.87
C HIS A 42 -15.41 7.53 13.14
N TRP A 43 -14.93 7.90 11.95
CA TRP A 43 -15.51 8.97 11.12
C TRP A 43 -16.59 8.50 10.16
N GLY A 44 -16.92 7.20 10.14
CA GLY A 44 -17.98 6.64 9.28
C GLY A 44 -17.57 6.44 7.83
N TYR A 45 -16.27 6.29 7.56
CA TYR A 45 -15.71 6.01 6.23
C TYR A 45 -15.43 4.51 5.98
N GLU A 46 -15.75 3.64 6.93
CA GLU A 46 -15.71 2.19 6.73
C GLU A 46 -16.67 1.78 5.60
N GLY A 47 -16.17 1.06 4.60
CA GLY A 47 -16.92 0.71 3.39
C GLY A 47 -16.90 1.78 2.27
N GLU A 48 -16.43 2.99 2.57
CA GLU A 48 -16.31 4.08 1.60
C GLU A 48 -14.87 4.22 1.08
N TYR A 49 -13.90 4.12 2.00
CA TYR A 49 -12.49 4.17 1.68
C TYR A 49 -11.73 3.01 2.32
N GLN A 50 -10.75 2.48 1.58
CA GLN A 50 -9.78 1.50 2.04
C GLN A 50 -8.38 2.10 2.14
N LEU A 51 -7.60 1.64 3.11
CA LEU A 51 -6.17 1.95 3.20
C LEU A 51 -5.34 0.82 2.59
N ALA A 52 -4.37 1.16 1.75
CA ALA A 52 -3.25 0.30 1.41
C ALA A 52 -1.94 0.92 1.91
N SER A 53 -1.11 0.12 2.54
CA SER A 53 0.12 0.54 3.23
C SER A 53 1.37 0.03 2.51
N PHE A 54 2.37 0.91 2.42
CA PHE A 54 3.66 0.59 1.83
C PHE A 54 4.80 1.17 2.68
N HIS A 55 5.87 0.42 2.85
CA HIS A 55 7.02 0.83 3.67
C HIS A 55 8.33 0.27 3.09
N PRO A 56 9.48 0.97 3.16
CA PRO A 56 10.76 0.44 2.68
C PRO A 56 11.12 -0.92 3.27
N ASP A 57 10.79 -1.10 4.55
CA ASP A 57 11.07 -2.29 5.35
C ASP A 57 9.83 -3.16 5.58
N TYR A 58 8.81 -3.09 4.70
CA TYR A 58 7.60 -3.89 4.86
C TYR A 58 7.95 -5.38 5.00
N LEU A 59 7.33 -6.04 5.99
CA LEU A 59 7.41 -7.46 6.26
C LEU A 59 6.01 -8.02 6.53
N PHE A 60 5.57 -8.98 5.72
CA PHE A 60 4.39 -9.78 6.00
C PHE A 60 4.65 -10.78 7.13
N ALA A 61 3.69 -10.87 8.05
CA ALA A 61 3.73 -11.85 9.12
C ALA A 61 3.69 -13.29 8.55
N GLY A 62 4.57 -14.16 9.05
CA GLY A 62 4.63 -15.58 8.65
C GLY A 62 5.55 -15.87 7.46
N GLU A 63 6.05 -14.86 6.76
CA GLU A 63 7.03 -14.98 5.69
C GLU A 63 8.46 -14.87 6.22
N ALA A 64 9.43 -15.45 5.50
CA ALA A 64 10.85 -15.28 5.84
C ALA A 64 11.29 -13.82 5.66
N GLU A 65 12.24 -13.31 6.46
CA GLU A 65 12.68 -11.90 6.38
C GLU A 65 13.19 -11.47 4.99
N ASN A 66 13.77 -12.42 4.26
CA ASN A 66 14.30 -12.21 2.91
C ASN A 66 13.33 -12.63 1.80
N ALA A 67 12.07 -12.94 2.12
CA ALA A 67 11.09 -13.35 1.13
C ALA A 67 10.86 -12.24 0.09
N PRO A 68 10.88 -12.56 -1.22
CA PRO A 68 10.54 -11.60 -2.27
C PRO A 68 9.11 -11.08 -2.18
N SER A 69 8.19 -11.84 -1.58
CA SER A 69 6.78 -11.48 -1.37
C SER A 69 6.61 -10.12 -0.67
N HIS A 70 7.51 -9.75 0.23
CA HIS A 70 7.52 -8.43 0.87
C HIS A 70 7.54 -7.26 -0.13
N PHE A 71 8.12 -7.45 -1.31
CA PHE A 71 8.23 -6.41 -2.32
C PHE A 71 6.90 -6.08 -3.02
N THR A 72 5.82 -6.82 -2.78
CA THR A 72 4.48 -6.38 -3.20
C THR A 72 4.04 -5.12 -2.47
N ASN A 73 4.56 -4.89 -1.26
CA ASN A 73 4.21 -3.76 -0.39
C ASN A 73 5.42 -2.90 0.02
N ARG A 74 6.61 -3.16 -0.54
CA ARG A 74 7.77 -2.26 -0.33
C ARG A 74 7.72 -1.08 -1.27
N ALA A 75 7.93 0.11 -0.71
CA ALA A 75 8.02 1.37 -1.46
C ALA A 75 9.25 2.17 -1.02
N PRO A 76 9.74 3.14 -1.83
CA PRO A 76 10.92 3.94 -1.48
C PRO A 76 10.73 4.77 -0.20
N HIS A 77 9.49 5.17 0.08
CA HIS A 77 9.12 5.93 1.27
C HIS A 77 7.95 5.22 1.96
N PRO A 78 7.71 5.48 3.26
CA PRO A 78 6.47 5.11 3.90
C PRO A 78 5.30 5.83 3.22
N VAL A 79 4.27 5.09 2.83
CA VAL A 79 3.12 5.61 2.09
C VAL A 79 1.83 5.01 2.64
N ILE A 80 0.81 5.85 2.80
CA ILE A 80 -0.58 5.39 2.98
C ILE A 80 -1.35 5.80 1.72
N HIS A 81 -1.98 4.82 1.08
CA HIS A 81 -2.81 5.01 -0.09
C HIS A 81 -4.27 4.91 0.35
N ILE A 82 -5.05 5.98 0.13
CA ILE A 82 -6.48 6.02 0.49
C ILE A 82 -7.27 5.86 -0.79
N ILE A 83 -7.97 4.73 -0.93
CA ILE A 83 -8.63 4.28 -2.15
C ILE A 83 -10.14 4.31 -1.93
N ARG A 84 -10.92 4.83 -2.88
CA ARG A 84 -12.39 4.71 -2.83
C ARG A 84 -12.82 3.28 -3.14
N GLU A 85 -13.51 2.67 -2.19
CA GLU A 85 -13.88 1.25 -2.26
C GLU A 85 -14.81 0.96 -3.43
N ALA A 86 -15.83 1.80 -3.64
CA ALA A 86 -16.78 1.65 -4.75
C ALA A 86 -16.12 1.64 -6.14
N GLU A 87 -15.01 2.36 -6.33
CA GLU A 87 -14.29 2.34 -7.61
C GLU A 87 -13.36 1.13 -7.73
N MET A 88 -12.75 0.72 -6.63
CA MET A 88 -11.97 -0.51 -6.57
C MET A 88 -12.85 -1.73 -6.87
N GLU A 89 -14.02 -1.85 -6.24
CA GLU A 89 -14.99 -2.92 -6.50
C GLU A 89 -15.41 -2.96 -7.98
N GLN A 90 -15.68 -1.80 -8.58
CA GLN A 90 -15.97 -1.72 -10.01
C GLN A 90 -14.81 -2.23 -10.87
N ALA A 91 -13.57 -1.87 -10.52
CA ALA A 91 -12.39 -2.36 -11.24
C ALA A 91 -12.24 -3.89 -11.09
N LEU A 92 -12.45 -4.43 -9.89
CA LEU A 92 -12.37 -5.87 -9.62
C LEU A 92 -13.47 -6.64 -10.34
N ALA A 93 -14.69 -6.11 -10.45
CA ALA A 93 -15.80 -6.75 -11.15
C ALA A 93 -15.53 -6.99 -12.65
N HIS A 94 -14.63 -6.22 -13.25
CA HIS A 94 -14.21 -6.38 -14.65
C HIS A 94 -12.91 -7.18 -14.80
N HIS A 95 -12.25 -7.52 -13.70
CA HIS A 95 -11.03 -8.32 -13.73
C HIS A 95 -11.40 -9.82 -13.80
N PRO A 96 -10.83 -10.62 -14.73
CA PRO A 96 -11.25 -12.00 -14.95
C PRO A 96 -11.12 -12.93 -13.73
N ASP A 97 -10.14 -12.66 -12.87
CA ASP A 97 -9.84 -13.45 -11.68
C ASP A 97 -9.18 -12.56 -10.60
N PRO A 98 -9.96 -11.77 -9.85
CA PRO A 98 -9.43 -10.81 -8.88
C PRO A 98 -8.74 -11.50 -7.69
N GLU A 99 -9.25 -12.66 -7.28
CA GLU A 99 -8.75 -13.43 -6.14
C GLU A 99 -7.33 -13.97 -6.36
N SER A 100 -6.89 -14.12 -7.62
CA SER A 100 -5.51 -14.54 -7.92
C SER A 100 -4.50 -13.39 -7.96
N ILE A 101 -4.92 -12.13 -7.84
CA ILE A 101 -4.01 -10.97 -7.85
C ILE A 101 -2.93 -11.10 -6.76
N PRO A 102 -3.24 -11.41 -5.49
CA PRO A 102 -2.22 -11.55 -4.46
C PRO A 102 -1.19 -12.63 -4.79
N GLN A 103 -1.64 -13.83 -5.20
CA GLN A 103 -0.74 -14.94 -5.53
C GLN A 103 0.09 -14.63 -6.78
N THR A 104 -0.50 -13.97 -7.78
CA THR A 104 0.21 -13.56 -9.01
C THR A 104 1.30 -12.55 -8.70
N ASN A 105 1.05 -11.59 -7.80
CA ASN A 105 2.04 -10.63 -7.36
C ASN A 105 3.18 -11.33 -6.61
N ILE A 106 2.87 -12.26 -5.70
CA ILE A 106 3.86 -13.08 -4.98
C ILE A 106 4.73 -13.84 -5.99
N ASN A 107 4.13 -14.63 -6.88
CA ASN A 107 4.85 -15.42 -7.90
C ASN A 107 5.74 -14.53 -8.79
N THR A 108 5.27 -13.33 -9.11
CA THR A 108 6.03 -12.35 -9.90
C THR A 108 7.26 -11.89 -9.12
N THR A 109 7.11 -11.53 -7.84
CA THR A 109 8.25 -11.13 -7.01
C THR A 109 9.24 -12.27 -6.79
N GLU A 110 8.77 -13.50 -6.63
CA GLU A 110 9.61 -14.70 -6.53
C GLU A 110 10.40 -14.94 -7.81
N THR A 111 9.76 -14.78 -8.98
CA THR A 111 10.41 -14.93 -10.29
C THR A 111 11.48 -13.87 -10.52
N LEU A 112 11.22 -12.62 -10.12
CA LEU A 112 12.19 -11.53 -10.22
C LEU A 112 13.35 -11.69 -9.23
N GLY A 113 13.05 -12.21 -8.04
CA GLY A 113 14.01 -12.47 -6.98
C GLY A 113 14.38 -11.23 -6.16
N GLU A 114 14.70 -11.46 -4.89
CA GLU A 114 14.95 -10.43 -3.88
C GLU A 114 16.05 -9.44 -4.30
N ALA A 115 17.16 -9.93 -4.83
CA ALA A 115 18.33 -9.09 -5.17
C ALA A 115 18.01 -8.07 -6.27
N ALA A 116 17.26 -8.48 -7.30
CA ALA A 116 16.86 -7.60 -8.39
C ALA A 116 15.87 -6.53 -7.92
N LEU A 117 14.87 -6.94 -7.14
CA LEU A 117 13.87 -6.02 -6.57
C LEU A 117 14.49 -5.02 -5.59
N ARG A 118 15.43 -5.47 -4.75
CA ARG A 118 16.20 -4.60 -3.85
C ARG A 118 17.02 -3.55 -4.62
N ALA A 119 17.64 -3.94 -5.73
CA ALA A 119 18.37 -3.01 -6.59
C ALA A 119 17.44 -1.97 -7.23
N GLN A 120 16.25 -2.39 -7.72
CA GLN A 120 15.24 -1.48 -8.27
C GLN A 120 14.73 -0.49 -7.22
N LEU A 121 14.37 -0.96 -6.03
CA LEU A 121 13.90 -0.12 -4.93
C LEU A 121 14.96 0.93 -4.53
N LYS A 122 16.23 0.54 -4.48
CA LYS A 122 17.34 1.47 -4.20
C LYS A 122 17.49 2.52 -5.31
N ALA A 123 17.32 2.13 -6.57
CA ALA A 123 17.42 3.05 -7.70
C ALA A 123 16.36 4.17 -7.65
N CYS A 124 15.16 3.88 -7.13
CA CYS A 124 14.10 4.88 -6.96
C CYS A 124 14.46 6.04 -6.01
N LYS A 125 15.40 5.82 -5.07
CA LYS A 125 15.85 6.86 -4.11
C LYS A 125 16.98 7.73 -4.65
N THR A 126 17.57 7.35 -5.78
CA THR A 126 18.68 8.09 -6.36
C THR A 126 18.10 9.20 -7.26
N PRO A 127 18.44 10.48 -7.05
CA PRO A 127 18.06 11.54 -7.98
C PRO A 127 18.59 11.19 -9.37
N ARG A 128 17.72 11.30 -10.39
CA ARG A 128 18.12 11.14 -11.79
C ARG A 128 18.93 12.33 -12.27
#